data_AF-A0A0H5CV38-F1
#
_entry.id   AF-A0A0H5CV38-F1
#
_cell.length_a   1.000
_cell.length_b   1.000
_cell.length_c   1.000
_cell.angle_alpha   90.00
_cell.angle_beta   90.00
_cell.angle_gamma   90.00
#
_symmetry.space_group_name_H-M   'P 1'
#
loop_
_entity.id
_entity.type
_entity.pdbx_description
1 polymer ?
#
loop_
_entity_poly.entity_id
_entity_poly.type
_entity_poly.pdbx_seq_one_letter_code
_entity_poly.pdbx_strand_id
1 'polypeptide(L)'
;MLLTISEYLTLGETELGYTELQDGRLLMWPNPGRRHMDATGELCFQLSSQLPDDLGVVHCLDIDLELNGPDEPGYSRRPDLIVVSLRSCELTKGASYRDRDEVTGKFVTELPFPFMIDLDTLD
;
A
#
# COMPACT_ATOMS: atom_id res chain seq x y z
N MET A 1 20.73 19.31 -3.75
CA MET A 1 19.62 19.34 -4.72
C MET A 1 18.41 18.76 -4.00
N LEU A 2 17.21 19.29 -4.22
CA LEU A 2 15.98 18.65 -3.78
C LEU A 2 15.44 17.87 -4.97
N LEU A 3 14.91 16.67 -4.75
CA LEU A 3 14.40 15.80 -5.80
C LEU A 3 12.93 16.09 -6.10
N THR A 4 12.55 16.04 -7.37
CA THR A 4 11.14 15.89 -7.77
C THR A 4 10.65 14.46 -7.52
N ILE A 5 9.33 14.23 -7.61
CA ILE A 5 8.80 12.86 -7.54
C ILE A 5 9.33 11.99 -8.69
N SER A 6 9.43 12.56 -9.90
CA SER A 6 9.94 11.84 -11.08
C SER A 6 11.40 11.41 -10.90
N GLU A 7 12.26 12.27 -10.34
CA GLU A 7 13.64 11.92 -10.02
C GLU A 7 13.73 10.83 -8.94
N TYR A 8 12.92 10.94 -7.88
CA TYR A 8 12.84 9.93 -6.83
C TYR A 8 12.46 8.53 -7.36
N LEU A 9 11.47 8.45 -8.25
CA LEU A 9 11.06 7.17 -8.87
C LEU A 9 12.18 6.51 -9.70
N THR A 10 13.15 7.28 -10.22
CA THR A 10 14.31 6.70 -10.94
C THR A 10 15.36 6.06 -10.04
N LEU A 11 15.29 6.24 -8.72
CA LEU A 11 16.22 5.62 -7.77
C LEU A 11 15.98 4.10 -7.61
N GLY A 12 14.74 3.65 -7.82
CA GLY A 12 14.36 2.24 -7.67
C GLY A 12 14.28 1.77 -6.22
N GLU A 13 14.22 0.44 -6.04
CA GLU A 13 14.15 -0.20 -4.71
C GLU A 13 15.52 -0.26 -4.02
N THR A 14 15.51 -0.25 -2.68
CA THR A 14 16.71 -0.35 -1.83
C THR A 14 16.95 -1.78 -1.35
N GLU A 15 18.21 -2.25 -1.34
CA GLU A 15 18.56 -3.61 -0.85
C GLU A 15 18.16 -3.85 0.62
N LEU A 16 18.18 -2.81 1.43
CA LEU A 16 17.81 -2.83 2.85
C LEU A 16 17.03 -1.57 3.21
N GLY A 17 15.96 -1.73 3.98
CA GLY A 17 15.10 -0.62 4.36
C GLY A 17 14.15 -0.21 3.24
N TYR A 18 13.64 1.00 3.37
CA TYR A 18 12.86 1.69 2.34
C TYR A 18 13.17 3.17 2.39
N THR A 19 12.75 3.89 1.35
CA THR A 19 12.89 5.35 1.28
C THR A 19 11.55 6.05 1.45
N GLU A 20 11.63 7.31 1.89
CA GLU A 20 10.57 8.29 1.73
C GLU A 20 11.17 9.57 1.13
N LEU A 21 10.32 10.39 0.52
CA LEU A 21 10.65 11.72 0.03
C LEU A 21 9.84 12.76 0.79
N GLN A 22 10.51 13.69 1.48
CA GLN A 22 9.86 14.77 2.23
C GLN A 22 10.46 16.11 1.83
N ASP A 23 9.66 16.98 1.20
CA ASP A 23 10.11 18.27 0.65
C ASP A 23 11.36 18.10 -0.24
N GLY A 24 11.30 17.13 -1.15
CA GLY A 24 12.40 16.72 -2.03
C GLY A 24 13.66 16.18 -1.33
N ARG A 25 13.62 15.89 -0.02
CA ARG A 25 14.73 15.24 0.70
C ARG A 25 14.48 13.75 0.83
N LEU A 26 15.45 12.96 0.38
CA LEU A 26 15.45 11.51 0.55
C LEU A 26 15.71 11.15 2.03
N LEU A 27 14.79 10.40 2.62
CA LEU A 27 14.94 9.78 3.94
C LEU A 27 15.08 8.28 3.77
N MET A 28 16.02 7.67 4.49
CA MET A 28 16.22 6.22 4.55
C MET A 28 15.67 5.70 5.88
N TRP A 29 14.78 4.72 5.83
CA TRP A 29 14.24 4.03 7.01
C TRP A 29 14.77 2.58 7.07
N PRO A 30 15.03 2.04 8.27
CA PRO A 30 15.41 0.63 8.42
C PRO A 30 14.21 -0.28 8.12
N ASN A 31 14.48 -1.54 7.80
CA ASN A 31 13.43 -2.56 7.70
C ASN A 31 12.68 -2.69 9.05
N PRO A 32 11.34 -2.77 9.04
CA PRO A 32 10.56 -2.95 10.26
C PRO A 32 10.91 -4.27 10.96
N GLY A 33 11.07 -4.22 12.28
CA GLY A 33 11.34 -5.40 13.11
C GLY A 33 10.07 -6.21 13.39
N ARG A 34 10.23 -7.49 13.75
CA ARG A 34 9.12 -8.44 14.02
C ARG A 34 7.96 -7.87 14.84
N ARG A 35 8.24 -7.13 15.92
CA ARG A 35 7.19 -6.52 16.78
C ARG A 35 6.36 -5.44 16.10
N HIS A 36 6.94 -4.69 15.17
CA HIS A 36 6.24 -3.68 14.37
C HIS A 36 5.36 -4.36 13.33
N MET A 37 5.85 -5.41 12.67
CA MET A 37 5.05 -6.24 11.76
C MET A 37 3.86 -6.92 12.47
N ASP A 38 4.08 -7.48 13.67
CA ASP A 38 2.99 -8.06 14.48
C ASP A 38 1.91 -7.01 14.83
N ALA A 39 2.32 -5.82 15.29
CA ALA A 39 1.42 -4.77 15.71
C ALA A 39 0.64 -4.13 14.55
N THR A 40 1.29 -3.91 13.40
CA THR A 40 0.64 -3.34 12.21
C THR A 40 -0.25 -4.35 11.50
N GLY A 41 0.10 -5.65 11.54
CA GLY A 41 -0.77 -6.74 11.08
C GLY A 41 -2.08 -6.82 11.88
N GLU A 42 -1.99 -6.89 13.21
CA GLU A 42 -3.17 -6.89 14.10
C GLU A 42 -4.05 -5.65 13.89
N LEU A 43 -3.45 -4.46 13.82
CA LEU A 43 -4.17 -3.22 13.56
C LEU A 43 -4.84 -3.21 12.17
N CYS A 44 -4.22 -3.80 11.15
CA CYS A 44 -4.82 -3.95 9.82
C CYS A 44 -6.10 -4.80 9.85
N PHE A 45 -6.05 -5.96 10.52
CA PHE A 45 -7.21 -6.84 10.68
C PHE A 45 -8.32 -6.17 11.50
N GLN A 46 -7.95 -5.54 12.62
CA GLN A 46 -8.90 -4.83 13.47
C GLN A 46 -9.57 -3.66 12.76
N LEU A 47 -8.84 -2.89 11.95
CA LEU A 47 -9.42 -1.80 11.16
C LEU A 47 -10.31 -2.32 10.04
N SER A 48 -9.86 -3.33 9.29
CA SER A 48 -10.62 -3.92 8.19
C SER A 48 -12.01 -4.42 8.61
N SER A 49 -12.15 -4.98 9.82
CA SER A 49 -13.45 -5.44 10.35
C SER A 49 -14.38 -4.32 10.84
N GLN A 50 -13.91 -3.07 10.86
CA GLN A 50 -14.66 -1.89 11.32
C GLN A 50 -14.88 -0.84 10.22
N LEU A 51 -14.31 -1.03 9.03
CA LEU A 51 -14.52 -0.13 7.90
C LEU A 51 -15.88 -0.37 7.24
N PRO A 52 -16.56 0.68 6.74
CA PRO A 52 -17.66 0.55 5.80
C PRO A 52 -17.21 -0.14 4.51
N ASP A 53 -18.14 -0.83 3.84
CA ASP A 53 -17.91 -1.64 2.63
C ASP A 53 -17.28 -0.88 1.43
N ASP A 54 -17.26 0.46 1.44
CA ASP A 54 -16.64 1.28 0.39
C ASP A 54 -15.22 1.76 0.73
N LEU A 55 -14.66 1.33 1.87
CA LEU A 55 -13.29 1.58 2.32
C LEU A 55 -12.51 0.27 2.56
N GLY A 56 -11.19 0.33 2.43
CA GLY A 56 -10.27 -0.77 2.73
C GLY A 56 -8.98 -0.28 3.40
N VAL A 57 -8.18 -1.20 3.93
CA VAL A 57 -6.85 -0.92 4.50
C VAL A 57 -5.76 -1.54 3.63
N VAL A 58 -4.71 -0.77 3.32
CA VAL A 58 -3.50 -1.25 2.63
C VAL A 58 -2.29 -1.09 3.55
N HIS A 59 -1.39 -2.07 3.54
CA HIS A 59 -0.19 -2.14 4.39
C HIS A 59 1.07 -1.76 3.59
N CYS A 60 1.95 -0.93 4.18
CA CYS A 60 3.27 -0.53 3.65
C CYS A 60 3.33 -0.20 2.14
N LEU A 61 2.37 0.59 1.64
CA LEU A 61 2.36 1.10 0.26
C LEU A 61 2.99 2.51 0.19
N ASP A 62 3.82 2.75 -0.83
CA ASP A 62 4.33 4.08 -1.14
C ASP A 62 3.23 4.92 -1.82
N ILE A 63 3.02 6.14 -1.32
CA ILE A 63 2.03 7.10 -1.84
C ILE A 63 2.71 8.43 -2.17
N ASP A 64 2.54 8.92 -3.40
CA ASP A 64 2.79 10.33 -3.72
C ASP A 64 1.65 11.15 -3.10
N LEU A 65 2.00 12.19 -2.36
CA LEU A 65 1.03 13.08 -1.73
C LEU A 65 0.59 14.23 -2.65
N GLU A 66 1.23 14.42 -3.81
CA GLU A 66 0.90 15.45 -4.81
C GLU A 66 0.79 16.88 -4.23
N LEU A 67 1.51 17.18 -3.15
CA LEU A 67 1.41 18.47 -2.43
C LEU A 67 1.96 19.68 -3.21
N ASN A 68 2.80 19.40 -4.22
CA ASN A 68 3.51 20.36 -5.06
C ASN A 68 3.38 19.95 -6.53
N GLY A 69 3.78 20.83 -7.46
CA GLY A 69 3.84 20.51 -8.89
C GLY A 69 4.88 19.41 -9.22
N PRO A 70 4.77 18.74 -10.39
CA PRO A 70 5.62 17.60 -10.74
C PRO A 70 7.10 17.95 -10.94
N ASP A 71 7.41 19.22 -11.23
CA ASP A 71 8.77 19.76 -11.38
C ASP A 71 9.31 20.43 -10.09
N GLU A 72 8.53 20.39 -9.00
CA GLU A 72 8.87 20.97 -7.69
C GLU A 72 9.33 19.87 -6.69
N PRO A 73 9.88 20.22 -5.51
CA PRO A 73 10.29 19.24 -4.51
C PRO A 73 9.14 18.29 -4.14
N GLY A 74 9.33 16.99 -4.37
CA GLY A 74 8.28 15.97 -4.24
C GLY A 74 8.02 15.50 -2.82
N TYR A 75 6.90 14.77 -2.64
CA TYR A 75 6.48 14.18 -1.38
C TYR A 75 5.98 12.75 -1.58
N SER A 76 6.78 11.76 -1.20
CA SER A 76 6.39 10.35 -1.19
C SER A 76 6.52 9.79 0.21
N ARG A 77 5.45 9.20 0.73
CA ARG A 77 5.41 8.62 2.07
C ARG A 77 5.12 7.13 1.98
N ARG A 78 5.54 6.38 2.99
CA ARG A 78 5.19 4.96 3.16
C ARG A 78 4.61 4.73 4.55
N PRO A 79 3.34 5.13 4.79
CA PRO A 79 2.66 4.83 6.05
C PRO A 79 2.59 3.33 6.29
N ASP A 80 2.62 2.93 7.57
CA ASP A 80 2.44 1.52 7.95
C ASP A 80 1.10 0.96 7.47
N LEU A 81 0.04 1.78 7.57
CA LEU A 81 -1.32 1.49 7.10
C LEU A 81 -1.92 2.73 6.42
N ILE A 82 -2.68 2.51 5.35
CA ILE A 82 -3.45 3.54 4.64
C ILE A 82 -4.90 3.06 4.55
N VAL A 83 -5.86 3.90 4.95
CA VAL A 83 -7.29 3.69 4.63
C VAL A 83 -7.57 4.34 3.28
N VAL A 84 -8.09 3.56 2.35
CA VAL A 84 -8.40 3.97 0.96
C VAL A 84 -9.87 3.70 0.66
N SER A 85 -10.46 4.39 -0.31
CA SER A 85 -11.76 3.94 -0.84
C SER A 85 -11.57 2.79 -1.82
N LEU A 86 -12.38 1.74 -1.72
CA LEU A 86 -12.36 0.63 -2.66
C LEU A 86 -12.82 1.06 -4.07
N ARG A 87 -13.65 2.11 -4.17
CA ARG A 87 -13.97 2.81 -5.43
C ARG A 87 -12.75 3.47 -6.10
N SER A 88 -11.61 3.44 -5.43
CA SER A 88 -10.31 3.92 -5.89
C SER A 88 -9.21 2.84 -5.76
N CYS A 89 -9.51 1.53 -5.84
CA CYS A 89 -8.53 0.41 -5.71
C CYS A 89 -8.94 -0.89 -6.47
N GLU A 90 -8.39 -1.19 -7.67
CA GLU A 90 -9.14 -2.04 -8.65
C GLU A 90 -8.38 -2.44 -10.01
N LEU A 91 -7.04 -2.62 -10.07
CA LEU A 91 -6.15 -2.34 -11.28
C LEU A 91 -6.63 -2.62 -12.76
N THR A 92 -6.68 -1.56 -13.62
CA THR A 92 -6.79 -1.63 -15.10
C THR A 92 -5.44 -1.49 -15.83
N LYS A 93 -5.43 -1.88 -17.12
CA LYS A 93 -4.27 -1.84 -18.04
C LYS A 93 -3.70 -0.45 -18.38
N GLY A 94 -4.22 0.62 -17.77
CA GLY A 94 -3.69 1.98 -17.86
C GLY A 94 -3.53 2.68 -16.50
N ALA A 95 -3.44 1.91 -15.42
CA ALA A 95 -3.43 2.39 -14.03
C ALA A 95 -4.69 3.18 -13.60
N SER A 96 -5.83 2.98 -14.27
CA SER A 96 -7.14 3.22 -13.64
C SER A 96 -7.62 1.94 -12.96
N TYR A 97 -8.91 1.84 -12.65
CA TYR A 97 -9.47 0.85 -11.73
C TYR A 97 -10.82 0.25 -12.30
N ARG A 98 -11.03 -1.09 -12.24
CA ARG A 98 -12.21 -1.90 -12.66
C ARG A 98 -12.43 -3.23 -11.88
N ASP A 99 -13.67 -3.41 -11.42
CA ASP A 99 -14.25 -4.51 -10.62
C ASP A 99 -14.12 -5.94 -11.20
N ARG A 100 -14.11 -6.94 -10.31
CA ARG A 100 -14.18 -8.39 -10.65
C ARG A 100 -15.47 -9.00 -10.09
N ASP A 101 -16.04 -9.98 -10.79
CA ASP A 101 -17.17 -10.76 -10.29
C ASP A 101 -16.89 -11.36 -8.89
N GLU A 102 -17.91 -11.37 -8.04
CA GLU A 102 -17.89 -11.86 -6.66
C GLU A 102 -17.40 -13.31 -6.57
N VAL A 103 -16.43 -13.57 -5.68
CA VAL A 103 -15.93 -14.92 -5.40
C VAL A 103 -16.62 -15.45 -4.15
N THR A 104 -17.37 -16.54 -4.29
CA THR A 104 -18.06 -17.24 -3.19
C THR A 104 -17.45 -18.62 -2.91
N GLY A 105 -17.68 -19.18 -1.73
CA GLY A 105 -17.11 -20.47 -1.33
C GLY A 105 -15.62 -20.39 -0.96
N LYS A 106 -14.72 -20.66 -1.91
CA LYS A 106 -13.27 -20.75 -1.62
C LYS A 106 -12.44 -19.83 -2.47
N PHE A 107 -11.68 -18.94 -1.81
CA PHE A 107 -10.65 -18.14 -2.44
C PHE A 107 -9.30 -18.87 -2.35
N VAL A 108 -8.60 -19.00 -3.47
CA VAL A 108 -7.29 -19.66 -3.56
C VAL A 108 -6.34 -18.80 -4.39
N THR A 109 -5.12 -18.60 -3.90
CA THR A 109 -3.98 -18.12 -4.68
C THR A 109 -2.94 -19.23 -4.86
N GLU A 110 -2.09 -19.10 -5.88
CA GLU A 110 -1.00 -20.06 -6.14
C GLU A 110 0.40 -19.42 -6.03
N LEU A 111 0.52 -18.10 -6.25
CA LEU A 111 1.77 -17.34 -6.27
C LEU A 111 1.58 -15.94 -5.68
N PRO A 112 2.63 -15.32 -5.08
CA PRO A 112 3.94 -15.91 -4.79
C PRO A 112 3.89 -16.94 -3.64
N PHE A 113 2.80 -16.97 -2.86
CA PHE A 113 2.53 -17.97 -1.83
C PHE A 113 1.12 -18.52 -2.02
N PRO A 114 0.94 -19.85 -2.02
CA PRO A 114 -0.39 -20.44 -2.06
C PRO A 114 -1.09 -20.27 -0.71
N PHE A 115 -2.23 -19.59 -0.69
CA PHE A 115 -3.12 -19.56 0.48
C PHE A 115 -4.56 -19.82 0.07
N MET A 116 -5.34 -20.38 0.99
CA MET A 116 -6.76 -20.69 0.83
C MET A 116 -7.55 -20.05 1.98
N ILE A 117 -8.65 -19.39 1.64
CA ILE A 117 -9.65 -18.92 2.61
C ILE A 117 -10.98 -19.59 2.27
N ASP A 118 -11.63 -20.16 3.28
CA ASP A 118 -12.97 -20.71 3.18
C ASP A 118 -13.96 -19.61 3.59
N LEU A 119 -14.55 -18.94 2.60
CA LEU A 119 -15.39 -17.76 2.80
C LEU A 119 -16.71 -18.12 3.50
N ASP A 120 -17.17 -19.37 3.35
CA ASP A 120 -18.32 -19.93 4.06
C ASP A 120 -18.07 -20.09 5.58
N THR A 121 -16.88 -19.74 6.08
CA THR A 121 -16.48 -19.81 7.49
C THR A 121 -16.17 -18.45 8.13
N LEU A 122 -16.41 -17.36 7.39
CA LEU A 122 -16.29 -15.99 7.90
C LEU A 122 -17.71 -15.49 8.26
N ASP A 123 -17.95 -15.30 9.57
CA ASP A 123 -19.22 -14.77 10.13
C ASP A 123 -19.45 -13.29 9.78
#